data_AF-A0A257LM45-F1
#
_entry.id   AF-A0A257LM45-F1
#
_cell.length_a   1.000
_cell.length_b   1.000
_cell.length_c   1.000
_cell.angle_alpha   90.00
_cell.angle_beta   90.00
_cell.angle_gamma   90.00
#
_symmetry.space_group_name_H-M   'P 1'
#
loop_
_entity.id
_entity.type
_entity.pdbx_description
1 polymer ?
#
loop_
_entity_poly.entity_id
_entity_poly.type
_entity_poly.pdbx_seq_one_letter_code
_entity_poly.pdbx_strand_id
1 'polypeptide(L)'
;MKNTLLLLLALVSPSLSAAAVPSPAVLSSGFINEGAPYPSCHASTIVETAPGRLVAAWFGGTAERNPDVGIWVARHEGGRWLPGVEVANGVELQVQRSAVVQVLPKGTYGK
;
A
#
# COMPACT_ATOMS: atom_id res chain seq x y z
N MET A 1 -0.44 44.92 48.99
CA MET A 1 -1.01 43.55 48.91
C MET A 1 -0.39 42.90 47.69
N LYS A 2 0.80 42.29 47.81
CA LYS A 2 1.02 40.84 48.02
C LYS A 2 0.41 39.96 46.91
N ASN A 3 1.29 39.61 45.96
CA ASN A 3 1.50 38.33 45.26
C ASN A 3 0.26 37.62 44.68
N THR A 4 0.27 37.04 43.47
CA THR A 4 1.19 35.97 43.07
C THR A 4 1.07 35.76 41.56
N LEU A 5 2.16 36.01 40.84
CA LEU A 5 2.38 35.56 39.47
C LEU A 5 2.70 34.05 39.53
N LEU A 6 1.77 33.20 39.13
CA LEU A 6 2.00 31.76 39.01
C LEU A 6 2.60 31.47 37.63
N LEU A 7 3.94 31.37 37.58
CA LEU A 7 4.65 30.72 36.48
C LEU A 7 4.31 29.22 36.51
N LEU A 8 3.55 28.75 35.53
CA LEU A 8 3.49 27.34 35.15
C LEU A 8 4.77 26.99 34.38
N LEU A 9 5.80 26.58 35.10
CA LEU A 9 6.99 25.96 34.50
C LEU A 9 6.62 24.53 34.10
N ALA A 10 6.18 24.35 32.85
CA ALA A 10 5.99 23.03 32.27
C ALA A 10 7.35 22.33 32.20
N LEU A 11 7.57 21.31 33.03
CA LEU A 11 8.69 20.38 32.86
C LEU A 11 8.47 19.60 31.57
N VAL A 12 9.01 20.12 30.47
CA VAL A 12 9.23 19.34 29.25
C VAL A 12 10.39 18.41 29.57
N SER A 13 10.09 17.21 30.05
CA SER A 13 11.08 16.14 30.14
C SER A 13 11.49 15.78 28.72
N PRO A 14 12.76 15.99 28.30
CA PRO A 14 13.21 15.46 27.04
C PRO A 14 13.21 13.93 27.16
N SER A 15 12.23 13.28 26.52
CA SER A 15 12.28 11.85 26.28
C SER A 15 13.48 11.59 25.38
N LEU A 16 14.59 11.17 25.97
CA LEU A 16 15.76 10.74 25.23
C LEU A 16 15.37 9.46 24.48
N SER A 17 14.92 9.60 23.24
CA SER A 17 14.66 8.46 22.37
C SER A 17 16.02 7.81 22.10
N ALA A 18 16.31 6.70 22.77
CA ALA A 18 17.47 5.90 22.49
C ALA A 18 17.33 5.37 21.06
N ALA A 19 18.03 5.99 20.11
CA ALA A 19 18.14 5.45 18.77
C ALA A 19 18.73 4.03 18.90
N ALA A 20 17.94 3.02 18.54
CA ALA A 20 18.37 1.65 18.58
C ALA A 20 19.63 1.50 17.72
N VAL A 21 20.72 1.02 18.31
CA VAL A 21 21.93 0.69 17.54
C VAL A 21 21.55 -0.45 16.58
N PRO A 22 21.63 -0.25 15.26
CA PRO A 22 21.27 -1.29 14.31
C PRO A 22 22.14 -2.52 14.54
N SER A 23 21.52 -3.69 14.59
CA SER A 23 22.27 -4.95 14.57
C SER A 23 23.08 -5.04 13.27
N PRO A 24 24.30 -5.61 13.27
CA PRO A 24 25.04 -5.90 12.04
C PRO A 24 24.27 -6.74 11.02
N ALA A 25 23.20 -7.44 11.45
CA ALA A 25 22.30 -8.18 10.57
C ALA A 25 21.31 -7.30 9.78
N VAL A 26 21.12 -6.02 10.16
CA VAL A 26 20.24 -5.09 9.46
C VAL A 26 21.00 -4.46 8.30
N LEU A 27 20.68 -4.88 7.08
CA LEU A 27 21.31 -4.36 5.86
C LEU A 27 20.77 -2.98 5.47
N SER A 28 19.49 -2.73 5.71
CA SER A 28 18.83 -1.46 5.38
C SER A 28 17.53 -1.30 6.18
N SER A 29 17.16 -0.07 6.53
CA SER A 29 15.86 0.27 7.11
C SER A 29 15.31 1.53 6.44
N GLY A 30 13.98 1.62 6.33
CA GLY A 30 13.31 2.74 5.70
C GLY A 30 11.87 2.41 5.33
N PHE A 31 11.14 3.41 4.84
CA PHE A 31 9.78 3.25 4.35
C PHE A 31 9.77 2.93 2.85
N ILE A 32 8.77 2.15 2.43
CA ILE A 32 8.57 1.78 1.02
C ILE A 32 7.65 2.78 0.30
N ASN A 33 6.72 3.42 1.02
CA ASN A 33 5.68 4.28 0.44
C ASN A 33 5.35 5.48 1.35
N GLU A 34 6.28 6.44 1.47
CA GLU A 34 6.17 7.60 2.40
C GLU A 34 5.04 8.60 2.08
N GLY A 35 4.35 8.46 0.95
CA GLY A 35 3.23 9.31 0.52
C GLY A 35 1.95 8.52 0.24
N ALA A 36 1.71 7.45 0.99
CA ALA A 36 0.54 6.59 0.78
C ALA A 36 -0.77 7.41 0.84
N PRO A 37 -1.68 7.25 -0.14
CA PRO A 37 -2.98 7.94 -0.16
C PRO A 37 -4.00 7.35 0.83
N TYR A 38 -3.56 6.48 1.73
CA TYR A 38 -4.38 5.76 2.71
C TYR A 38 -3.70 5.78 4.09
N PRO A 39 -4.49 5.78 5.17
CA PRO A 39 -3.96 5.89 6.53
C PRO A 39 -3.46 4.56 7.11
N SER A 40 -3.84 3.41 6.54
CA SER A 40 -3.51 2.08 7.10
C SER A 40 -2.90 1.13 6.07
N CYS A 41 -1.92 0.33 6.50
CA CYS A 41 -1.39 -0.80 5.75
C CYS A 41 -1.24 -2.05 6.63
N HIS A 42 -1.49 -3.24 6.07
CA HIS A 42 -1.38 -4.51 6.83
C HIS A 42 -1.03 -5.71 5.93
N ALA A 43 -0.64 -6.81 6.58
CA ALA A 43 -0.30 -8.09 5.96
C ALA A 43 0.69 -7.94 4.77
N SER A 44 1.81 -7.27 5.02
CA SER A 44 2.84 -7.05 4.03
C SER A 44 3.68 -8.30 3.76
N THR A 45 4.18 -8.39 2.53
CA THR A 45 5.17 -9.38 2.09
C THR A 45 6.24 -8.68 1.25
N ILE A 46 7.44 -9.27 1.21
CA ILE A 46 8.54 -8.82 0.38
C ILE A 46 9.30 -10.04 -0.16
N VAL A 47 9.68 -9.99 -1.43
CA VAL A 47 10.41 -11.07 -2.09
C VAL A 47 11.47 -10.51 -3.04
N GLU A 48 12.60 -11.20 -3.15
CA GLU A 48 13.59 -10.94 -4.20
C GLU A 48 13.18 -11.67 -5.49
N THR A 49 13.05 -10.92 -6.58
CA THR A 49 12.63 -11.47 -7.89
C THR A 49 13.80 -11.68 -8.85
N ALA A 50 14.92 -11.00 -8.59
CA ALA A 50 16.20 -11.12 -9.27
C ALA A 50 17.27 -10.46 -8.38
N PRO A 51 18.57 -10.72 -8.58
CA PRO A 51 19.63 -10.12 -7.75
C PRO A 51 19.48 -8.60 -7.58
N GLY A 52 19.26 -8.16 -6.33
CA GLY A 52 19.11 -6.75 -5.96
C GLY A 52 17.77 -6.11 -6.36
N ARG A 53 16.79 -6.89 -6.84
CA ARG A 53 15.45 -6.44 -7.21
C ARG A 53 14.40 -7.07 -6.30
N LEU A 54 13.74 -6.22 -5.51
CA LEU A 54 12.71 -6.65 -4.58
C LEU A 54 11.33 -6.23 -5.07
N VAL A 55 10.32 -6.99 -4.70
CA VAL A 55 8.91 -6.61 -4.83
C VAL A 55 8.29 -6.73 -3.45
N ALA A 56 7.58 -5.69 -3.03
CA ALA A 56 6.79 -5.69 -1.82
C ALA A 56 5.30 -5.57 -2.18
N ALA A 57 4.44 -6.24 -1.43
CA ALA A 57 2.99 -6.14 -1.56
C ALA A 57 2.33 -6.05 -0.18
N TRP A 58 1.19 -5.36 -0.09
CA TRP A 58 0.43 -5.19 1.15
C TRP A 58 -1.02 -4.78 0.86
N PHE A 59 -1.87 -4.85 1.88
CA PHE A 59 -3.20 -4.24 1.84
C PHE A 59 -3.13 -2.78 2.28
N GLY A 60 -3.76 -1.87 1.54
CA GLY A 60 -3.79 -0.43 1.83
C GLY A 60 -5.19 0.15 1.69
N GLY A 61 -5.63 0.92 2.68
CA GLY A 61 -6.97 1.54 2.72
C GLY A 61 -7.23 2.23 4.06
N THR A 62 -8.48 2.63 4.32
CA THR A 62 -8.85 3.30 5.57
C THR A 62 -8.63 2.40 6.80
N ALA A 63 -9.12 1.16 6.76
CA ALA A 63 -8.98 0.16 7.82
C ALA A 63 -9.20 -1.26 7.28
N GLU A 64 -8.78 -2.28 8.04
CA GLU A 64 -9.04 -3.68 7.68
C GLU A 64 -10.55 -3.90 7.39
N ARG A 65 -10.87 -4.64 6.32
CA ARG A 65 -12.23 -4.98 5.86
C ARG A 65 -13.06 -3.82 5.29
N ASN A 66 -12.53 -2.61 5.20
CA ASN A 66 -13.23 -1.48 4.59
C ASN A 66 -13.28 -1.64 3.04
N PRO A 67 -14.39 -1.30 2.34
CA PRO A 67 -14.48 -1.43 0.88
C PRO A 67 -13.43 -0.69 0.05
N ASP A 68 -12.72 0.29 0.63
CA ASP A 68 -11.63 1.02 -0.03
C ASP A 68 -10.27 0.34 0.11
N VAL A 69 -10.21 -0.87 0.71
CA VAL A 69 -8.97 -1.64 0.81
C VAL A 69 -8.62 -2.28 -0.54
N GLY A 70 -7.48 -1.88 -1.08
CA GLY A 70 -6.84 -2.48 -2.26
C GLY A 70 -5.57 -3.25 -1.92
N ILE A 71 -5.09 -4.01 -2.90
CA ILE A 71 -3.76 -4.62 -2.90
C ILE A 71 -2.80 -3.65 -3.59
N TRP A 72 -1.72 -3.31 -2.90
CA TRP A 72 -0.70 -2.39 -3.36
C TRP A 72 0.62 -3.13 -3.57
N VAL A 73 1.38 -2.71 -4.58
CA VAL A 73 2.70 -3.26 -4.91
C VAL A 73 3.71 -2.13 -5.10
N ALA A 74 4.92 -2.29 -4.55
CA ALA A 74 6.07 -1.46 -4.90
C ALA A 74 7.26 -2.32 -5.32
N ARG A 75 8.11 -1.75 -6.16
CA ARG A 75 9.32 -2.39 -6.68
C ARG A 75 10.55 -1.67 -6.15
N HIS A 76 11.56 -2.43 -5.77
CA HIS A 76 12.88 -1.91 -5.46
C HIS A 76 13.80 -2.15 -6.67
N GLU A 77 14.15 -1.09 -7.38
CA GLU A 77 14.96 -1.14 -8.59
C GLU A 77 16.00 -0.04 -8.56
N GLY A 78 17.26 -0.38 -8.88
CA GLY A 78 18.36 0.60 -8.88
C GLY A 78 18.64 1.22 -7.50
N GLY A 79 18.50 0.44 -6.42
CA GLY A 79 18.81 0.90 -5.06
C GLY A 79 17.74 1.77 -4.40
N ARG A 80 16.53 1.85 -4.96
CA ARG A 80 15.43 2.65 -4.41
C ARG A 80 14.08 1.97 -4.59
N TRP A 81 13.14 2.30 -3.71
CA TRP A 81 11.72 1.97 -3.88
C TRP A 81 11.07 2.92 -4.89
N LEU A 82 10.31 2.35 -5.83
CA LEU A 82 9.37 3.08 -6.66
C LEU A 82 8.05 3.27 -5.90
N PRO A 83 7.24 4.30 -6.24
CA PRO A 83 5.95 4.53 -5.60
C PRO A 83 5.06 3.28 -5.66
N GLY A 84 4.30 3.05 -4.59
CA GLY A 84 3.31 1.97 -4.55
C GLY A 84 2.21 2.21 -5.57
N VAL A 85 1.82 1.16 -6.28
CA VAL A 85 0.68 1.15 -7.22
C VAL A 85 -0.39 0.19 -6.74
N GLU A 86 -1.65 0.61 -6.81
CA GLU A 86 -2.78 -0.28 -6.57
C GLU A 86 -2.93 -1.24 -7.76
N VAL A 87 -2.93 -2.54 -7.48
CA VAL A 87 -3.02 -3.61 -8.51
C VAL A 87 -4.33 -4.38 -8.47
N ALA A 88 -5.08 -4.27 -7.38
CA ALA A 88 -6.42 -4.86 -7.26
C ALA A 88 -7.25 -4.09 -6.22
N ASN A 89 -8.51 -3.79 -6.53
CA ASN A 89 -9.44 -3.06 -5.67
C ASN A 89 -10.81 -3.75 -5.53
N GLY A 90 -10.90 -5.02 -5.95
CA GLY A 90 -12.13 -5.81 -5.87
C GLY A 90 -13.26 -5.40 -6.82
N VAL A 91 -13.06 -4.41 -7.71
CA VAL A 91 -14.05 -4.02 -8.71
C VAL A 91 -13.97 -4.96 -9.91
N GLU A 92 -15.00 -5.79 -10.10
CA GLU A 92 -15.17 -6.61 -11.30
C GLU A 92 -16.04 -5.87 -12.32
N LEU A 93 -15.50 -5.62 -13.52
CA LEU A 93 -16.29 -5.11 -14.63
C LEU A 93 -17.27 -6.20 -15.08
N GLN A 94 -18.56 -6.02 -14.81
CA GLN A 94 -19.59 -6.83 -15.44
C GLN A 94 -19.67 -6.46 -16.93
N VAL A 95 -18.87 -7.11 -17.76
CA VAL A 95 -19.19 -7.20 -19.18
C VAL A 95 -20.44 -8.07 -19.25
N GLN A 96 -21.62 -7.43 -19.32
CA GLN A 96 -22.83 -8.14 -19.70
C GLN A 96 -22.55 -8.81 -21.04
N ARG A 97 -22.36 -10.12 -21.02
CA ARG A 97 -22.38 -10.96 -22.21
C ARG A 97 -23.83 -11.03 -22.68
N SER A 98 -24.35 -9.92 -23.21
CA SER A 98 -25.50 -9.97 -24.10
C SER A 98 -25.01 -10.74 -25.32
N ALA A 99 -25.27 -12.04 -25.35
CA ALA A 99 -25.07 -12.83 -26.54
C ALA A 99 -25.96 -12.24 -27.63
N VAL A 100 -25.38 -11.41 -28.51
CA VAL A 100 -26.01 -11.07 -29.78
C VAL A 100 -25.96 -12.35 -30.60
N VAL A 101 -26.98 -13.20 -30.44
CA VAL A 101 -27.22 -14.30 -31.37
C VAL A 101 -27.72 -13.66 -32.64
N GLN A 102 -26.80 -13.29 -33.53
CA GLN A 102 -27.16 -12.99 -34.90
C GLN A 102 -27.57 -14.30 -35.54
N VAL A 103 -28.89 -14.55 -35.59
CA VAL A 103 -29.45 -15.67 -36.35
C VAL A 103 -29.19 -15.38 -37.82
N LEU A 104 -28.16 -15.99 -38.38
CA LEU A 104 -27.94 -15.97 -39.81
C LEU A 104 -29.07 -16.77 -40.49
N PRO A 105 -29.66 -16.27 -41.59
CA PRO A 105 -30.67 -17.01 -42.32
C PRO A 105 -30.09 -18.33 -42.82
N LYS A 106 -30.84 -19.43 -42.64
CA LYS A 106 -30.43 -20.76 -43.13
C LYS A 106 -30.21 -20.68 -44.63
N GLY A 107 -28.96 -20.81 -45.06
CA GLY A 107 -28.61 -20.98 -46.47
C GLY A 107 -29.27 -22.25 -47.00
N THR A 108 -30.08 -22.11 -48.04
CA THR A 108 -30.56 -23.25 -48.84
C THR A 108 -29.40 -23.80 -49.64
N TYR A 109 -28.76 -24.87 -49.14
CA TYR A 109 -27.93 -25.70 -50.01
C TYR A 109 -28.85 -26.57 -50.86
N GLY A 110 -29.08 -26.14 -52.09
CA GLY A 110 -29.74 -26.92 -53.14
C GLY A 110 -28.69 -27.60 -54.02
N LYS A 111 -28.75 -28.94 -53.99
CA LYS A 111 -28.23 -29.99 -54.89
C LYS A 111 -27.00 -29.72 -55.77
#